data_AF-A0A7V5SSA1-F1
#
_entry.id   AF-A0A7V5SSA1-F1
#
_cell.length_a   1.000
_cell.length_b   1.000
_cell.length_c   1.000
_cell.angle_alpha   90.00
_cell.angle_beta   90.00
_cell.angle_gamma   90.00
#
_symmetry.space_group_name_H-M   'P 1'
#
loop_
_entity.id
_entity.type
_entity.pdbx_description
1 polymer ?
#
loop_
_entity_poly.entity_id
_entity_poly.type
_entity_poly.pdbx_seq_one_letter_code
_entity_poly.pdbx_strand_id
1 'polypeptide(L)'
;MIISFCLIVNDQIIYTSSEEDYAVFESVIFSNALLKTISKNKWRLHKIIINYFNSSESEKILIHQKYYLDLNLDLLFCVKGNFSEGSKIGYDLLLNFEKDINVIYPINKLKDMINGIKNAFIQYCDEICISLEEKYKDRISDEKDFHEKFEDQSALLYIGLSNQGLPIISKLFGLNLIEPDVILDEESLKRKIEFFESTISGQLATIHMNALIRAQIKINEIQIIIDPEEKHYAFINFTNLGLNDQYILELFTMGNPYKSKDFLNMLKNTINNRFECVHKPFIGELKFYSELKQFLSNLN
;
A
#
# COMPACT_ATOMS: atom_id res chain seq x y z
N MET A 1 -21.62 -6.38 6.64
CA MET A 1 -20.41 -5.69 6.14
C MET A 1 -20.00 -4.71 7.21
N ILE A 2 -18.79 -4.87 7.75
CA ILE A 2 -18.27 -3.97 8.78
C ILE A 2 -17.48 -2.88 8.05
N ILE A 3 -17.85 -1.62 8.28
CA ILE A 3 -17.13 -0.46 7.78
C ILE A 3 -16.33 0.07 8.97
N SER A 4 -15.09 0.48 8.72
CA SER A 4 -14.25 1.04 9.77
C SER A 4 -13.58 2.30 9.28
N PHE A 5 -13.42 3.28 10.17
CA PHE A 5 -12.88 4.60 9.86
C PHE A 5 -11.61 4.82 10.67
N CYS A 6 -10.67 5.56 10.11
CA CYS A 6 -9.45 5.93 10.80
C CYS A 6 -8.96 7.31 10.35
N LEU A 7 -8.38 8.05 11.30
CA LEU A 7 -7.68 9.29 11.04
C LEU A 7 -6.24 9.18 11.55
N ILE A 8 -5.31 9.42 10.64
CA ILE A 8 -3.87 9.37 10.90
C ILE A 8 -3.29 10.77 10.69
N VAL A 9 -2.48 11.20 11.65
CA VAL A 9 -1.79 12.50 11.64
C VAL A 9 -0.31 12.26 11.90
N ASN A 10 0.56 12.65 10.95
CA ASN A 10 2.01 12.49 11.06
C ASN A 10 2.43 11.08 11.54
N ASP A 11 1.89 10.06 10.87
CA ASP A 11 2.17 8.64 11.14
C ASP A 11 1.65 8.14 12.52
N GLN A 12 0.75 8.88 13.17
CA GLN A 12 0.04 8.45 14.39
C GLN A 12 -1.46 8.31 14.13
N ILE A 13 -2.03 7.15 14.47
CA ILE A 13 -3.49 6.96 14.50
C ILE A 13 -4.05 7.74 15.69
N ILE A 14 -4.82 8.79 15.40
CA ILE A 14 -5.49 9.61 16.44
C ILE A 14 -6.96 9.22 16.64
N TYR A 15 -7.52 8.43 15.73
CA TYR A 15 -8.86 7.89 15.81
C TYR A 15 -8.97 6.60 15.00
N THR A 16 -9.65 5.59 15.56
CA THR A 16 -10.15 4.42 14.84
C THR A 16 -11.56 4.12 15.36
N SER A 17 -12.51 3.81 14.47
CA SER A 17 -13.87 3.43 14.88
C SER A 17 -13.95 2.00 15.44
N SER A 18 -12.91 1.20 15.22
CA SER A 18 -12.78 -0.16 15.74
C SER A 18 -11.36 -0.40 16.24
N GLU A 19 -11.23 -0.85 17.49
CA GLU A 19 -9.93 -1.23 18.06
C GLU A 19 -9.33 -2.45 17.34
N GLU A 20 -10.17 -3.37 16.87
CA GLU A 20 -9.74 -4.58 16.14
C GLU A 20 -9.03 -4.23 14.82
N ASP A 21 -9.43 -3.12 14.18
CA ASP A 21 -8.85 -2.65 12.93
C ASP A 21 -7.65 -1.72 13.13
N TYR A 22 -7.24 -1.40 14.37
CA TYR A 22 -6.08 -0.55 14.62
C TYR A 22 -4.84 -1.10 13.92
N ALA A 23 -4.55 -2.40 14.11
CA ALA A 23 -3.40 -3.05 13.48
C ALA A 23 -3.52 -3.11 11.95
N VAL A 24 -4.75 -3.20 11.43
CA VAL A 24 -5.02 -3.14 9.98
C VAL A 24 -4.63 -1.76 9.46
N PHE A 25 -5.00 -0.67 10.14
CA PHE A 25 -4.65 0.69 9.75
C PHE A 25 -3.15 1.02 9.92
N GLU A 26 -2.39 0.27 10.74
CA GLU A 26 -0.93 0.41 10.76
C GLU A 26 -0.30 0.11 9.38
N SER A 27 -0.93 -0.74 8.56
CA SER A 27 -0.48 -0.98 7.18
C SER A 27 -0.47 0.30 6.32
N VAL A 28 -1.37 1.25 6.62
CA VAL A 28 -1.41 2.56 5.96
C VAL A 28 -0.18 3.38 6.36
N ILE A 29 0.20 3.37 7.64
CA ILE A 29 1.41 4.07 8.13
C ILE A 29 2.66 3.52 7.45
N PHE A 30 2.82 2.19 7.44
CA PHE A 30 4.02 1.59 6.83
C PHE A 30 4.07 1.84 5.32
N SER A 31 2.93 1.78 4.62
CA SER A 31 2.85 2.10 3.19
C SER A 31 3.15 3.57 2.90
N ASN A 32 2.69 4.49 3.77
CA ASN A 32 2.99 5.91 3.66
C ASN A 32 4.48 6.21 3.91
N ALA A 33 5.11 5.53 4.88
CA ALA A 33 6.55 5.65 5.14
C ALA A 33 7.41 5.19 3.93
N LEU A 34 6.99 4.12 3.24
CA LEU A 34 7.60 3.70 1.98
C LEU A 34 7.47 4.79 0.90
N LEU A 35 6.27 5.37 0.74
CA LEU A 35 6.04 6.44 -0.24
C LEU A 35 6.87 7.70 0.03
N LYS A 36 7.01 8.09 1.31
CA LYS A 36 7.90 9.17 1.75
C LYS A 36 9.35 8.91 1.33
N THR A 37 9.79 7.66 1.45
CA THR A 37 11.14 7.22 1.07
C THR A 37 11.36 7.31 -0.45
N ILE A 38 10.37 6.89 -1.24
CA ILE A 38 10.49 6.81 -2.71
C ILE A 38 10.32 8.17 -3.37
N SER A 39 9.34 8.97 -2.92
CA SER A 39 8.87 10.15 -3.67
C SER A 39 9.02 11.48 -2.93
N LYS A 40 9.49 11.48 -1.68
CA LYS A 40 9.56 12.67 -0.81
C LYS A 40 8.24 13.46 -0.73
N ASN A 41 7.12 12.76 -0.55
CA ASN A 41 5.75 13.30 -0.49
C ASN A 41 5.17 13.82 -1.82
N LYS A 42 5.83 13.57 -2.98
CA LYS A 42 5.24 13.91 -4.28
C LYS A 42 4.06 13.02 -4.63
N TRP A 43 4.09 11.75 -4.21
CA TRP A 43 3.05 10.78 -4.48
C TRP A 43 2.09 10.64 -3.31
N ARG A 44 0.87 10.21 -3.60
CA ARG A 44 -0.20 10.07 -2.61
C ARG A 44 -0.67 8.64 -2.52
N LEU A 45 -0.79 8.12 -1.31
CA LEU A 45 -1.40 6.84 -1.05
C LEU A 45 -2.90 6.93 -1.36
N HIS A 46 -3.41 5.96 -2.12
CA HIS A 46 -4.79 6.00 -2.61
C HIS A 46 -5.65 4.88 -2.00
N LYS A 47 -5.14 3.66 -2.07
CA LYS A 47 -5.91 2.46 -1.71
C LYS A 47 -4.97 1.32 -1.34
N ILE A 48 -5.36 0.51 -0.36
CA ILE A 48 -4.70 -0.75 -0.03
C ILE A 48 -5.74 -1.86 -0.12
N ILE A 49 -5.43 -2.95 -0.83
CA ILE A 49 -6.29 -4.12 -0.96
C ILE A 49 -5.72 -5.23 -0.08
N ILE A 50 -6.56 -5.77 0.81
CA ILE A 50 -6.16 -6.75 1.82
C ILE A 50 -7.10 -7.96 1.80
N ASN A 51 -6.58 -9.13 2.20
CA ASN A 51 -7.38 -10.32 2.51
C ASN A 51 -7.08 -10.77 3.93
N TYR A 52 -8.12 -11.18 4.67
CA TYR A 52 -7.92 -11.83 5.96
C TYR A 52 -7.34 -13.23 5.79
N PHE A 53 -6.57 -13.68 6.79
CA PHE A 53 -6.06 -15.04 6.82
C PHE A 53 -7.24 -16.04 6.75
N ASN A 54 -7.19 -16.99 5.81
CA ASN A 54 -8.27 -17.95 5.49
C ASN A 54 -9.56 -17.38 4.87
N SER A 55 -9.60 -16.12 4.45
CA SER A 55 -10.72 -15.56 3.70
C SER A 55 -10.39 -15.39 2.22
N SER A 56 -11.36 -15.69 1.36
CA SER A 56 -11.31 -15.33 -0.07
C SER A 56 -11.84 -13.91 -0.31
N GLU A 57 -12.46 -13.30 0.69
CA GLU A 57 -12.98 -11.94 0.57
C GLU A 57 -11.85 -10.91 0.70
N SER A 58 -11.86 -9.96 -0.24
CA SER A 58 -10.94 -8.82 -0.22
C SER A 58 -11.61 -7.59 0.34
N GLU A 59 -10.99 -6.96 1.32
CA GLU A 59 -11.37 -5.63 1.78
C GLU A 59 -10.43 -4.58 1.19
N LYS A 60 -10.90 -3.33 1.20
CA LYS A 60 -10.17 -2.17 0.69
C LYS A 60 -10.10 -1.13 1.78
N ILE A 61 -8.91 -0.60 2.00
CA ILE A 61 -8.68 0.62 2.76
C ILE A 61 -8.57 1.75 1.74
N LEU A 62 -9.61 2.57 1.61
CA LEU A 62 -9.61 3.78 0.77
C LEU A 62 -9.01 4.93 1.58
N ILE A 63 -8.15 5.71 0.95
CA ILE A 63 -7.30 6.69 1.63
C ILE A 63 -7.39 8.03 0.90
N HIS A 64 -7.63 9.10 1.66
CA HIS A 64 -7.51 10.46 1.19
C HIS A 64 -6.40 11.15 1.97
N GLN A 65 -5.24 11.23 1.32
CA GLN A 65 -4.04 11.85 1.87
C GLN A 65 -3.96 13.34 1.53
N LYS A 66 -3.64 14.16 2.53
CA LYS A 66 -3.37 15.59 2.39
C LYS A 66 -2.08 15.97 3.10
N TYR A 67 -1.13 16.51 2.33
CA TYR A 67 0.11 17.03 2.85
C TYR A 67 0.10 18.57 2.82
N TYR A 68 0.31 19.19 3.98
CA TYR A 68 0.40 20.63 4.16
C TYR A 68 1.83 21.01 4.49
N LEU A 69 2.58 21.41 3.47
CA LEU A 69 4.02 21.71 3.56
C LEU A 69 4.30 22.77 4.65
N ASP A 70 3.55 23.88 4.65
CA ASP A 70 3.74 25.00 5.59
C ASP A 70 3.53 24.60 7.06
N LEU A 71 2.71 23.57 7.29
CA LEU A 71 2.40 23.08 8.63
C LEU A 71 3.23 21.87 9.03
N ASN A 72 4.05 21.32 8.11
CA ASN A 72 4.67 20.00 8.22
C ASN A 72 3.68 18.96 8.76
N LEU A 73 2.55 18.85 8.06
CA LEU A 73 1.41 18.05 8.49
C LEU A 73 0.98 17.12 7.37
N ASP A 74 0.95 15.83 7.67
CA ASP A 74 0.47 14.76 6.80
C ASP A 74 -0.78 14.15 7.43
N LEU A 75 -1.92 14.30 6.74
CA LEU A 75 -3.23 13.81 7.17
C LEU A 75 -3.66 12.68 6.25
N LEU A 76 -4.08 11.56 6.82
CA LEU A 76 -4.69 10.47 6.08
C LEU A 76 -6.04 10.14 6.70
N PHE A 77 -7.10 10.45 5.97
CA PHE A 77 -8.44 9.95 6.25
C PHE A 77 -8.57 8.58 5.59
N CYS A 78 -9.07 7.60 6.33
CA CYS A 78 -9.16 6.23 5.85
C CYS A 78 -10.56 5.67 6.11
N VAL A 79 -11.08 4.91 5.15
CA VAL A 79 -12.22 4.01 5.37
C VAL A 79 -11.87 2.61 4.87
N LYS A 80 -12.15 1.60 5.69
CA LYS A 80 -12.03 0.20 5.36
C LYS A 80 -13.42 -0.40 5.13
N GLY A 81 -13.54 -1.25 4.13
CA GLY A 81 -14.74 -2.06 3.91
C GLY A 81 -14.63 -2.96 2.67
N ASN A 82 -15.63 -3.80 2.46
CA ASN A 82 -15.74 -4.62 1.26
C ASN A 82 -16.35 -3.80 0.10
N PHE A 83 -15.58 -2.83 -0.39
CA PHE A 83 -15.97 -1.96 -1.50
C PHE A 83 -15.67 -2.60 -2.85
N SER A 84 -16.37 -2.21 -3.91
CA SER A 84 -15.98 -2.55 -5.30
C SER A 84 -14.69 -1.82 -5.71
N GLU A 85 -14.06 -2.22 -6.82
CA GLU A 85 -12.74 -1.71 -7.25
C GLU A 85 -12.69 -0.19 -7.42
N GLY A 86 -13.72 0.41 -8.01
CA GLY A 86 -13.89 1.85 -8.18
C GLY A 86 -15.10 2.42 -7.45
N SER A 87 -15.36 1.91 -6.23
CA SER A 87 -16.53 2.28 -5.42
C SER A 87 -16.65 3.79 -5.23
N LYS A 88 -17.66 4.39 -5.87
CA LYS A 88 -18.01 5.81 -5.67
C LYS A 88 -18.57 6.02 -4.29
N ILE A 89 -19.35 5.05 -3.79
CA ILE A 89 -19.96 5.16 -2.46
C ILE A 89 -18.89 5.13 -1.37
N GLY A 90 -17.88 4.27 -1.49
CA GLY A 90 -16.75 4.23 -0.56
C GLY A 90 -16.00 5.57 -0.52
N TYR A 91 -15.73 6.18 -1.69
CA TYR A 91 -15.10 7.50 -1.75
C TYR A 91 -16.01 8.63 -1.25
N ASP A 92 -17.32 8.60 -1.53
CA ASP A 92 -18.28 9.57 -1.00
C ASP A 92 -18.32 9.52 0.54
N LEU A 93 -18.30 8.31 1.10
CA LEU A 93 -18.29 8.09 2.54
C LEU A 93 -16.97 8.59 3.16
N LEU A 94 -15.82 8.30 2.53
CA LEU A 94 -14.52 8.83 2.93
C LEU A 94 -14.46 10.38 2.91
N LEU A 95 -14.97 10.99 1.84
CA LEU A 95 -14.98 12.45 1.68
C LEU A 95 -15.93 13.12 2.67
N ASN A 96 -17.07 12.50 2.98
CA ASN A 96 -17.97 13.03 4.01
C ASN A 96 -17.39 12.87 5.41
N PHE A 97 -16.73 11.75 5.72
CA PHE A 97 -16.00 11.59 6.98
C PHE A 97 -14.97 12.69 7.18
N GLU A 98 -14.15 12.96 6.17
CA GLU A 98 -13.22 14.08 6.20
C GLU A 98 -13.94 15.42 6.39
N LYS A 99 -14.97 15.68 5.59
CA LYS A 99 -15.69 16.96 5.60
C LYS A 99 -16.27 17.24 6.98
N ASP A 100 -16.95 16.25 7.56
CA ASP A 100 -17.66 16.41 8.83
C ASP A 100 -16.65 16.59 9.98
N ILE A 101 -15.53 15.87 10.01
CA ILE A 101 -14.45 16.12 10.99
C ILE A 101 -13.94 17.57 10.88
N ASN A 102 -13.68 18.03 9.65
CA ASN A 102 -13.10 19.35 9.41
C ASN A 102 -14.06 20.52 9.77
N VAL A 103 -15.36 20.27 9.92
CA VAL A 103 -16.33 21.29 10.37
C VAL A 103 -16.02 21.76 11.79
N ILE A 104 -15.67 20.84 12.69
CA ILE A 104 -15.44 21.14 14.11
C ILE A 104 -13.95 21.20 14.45
N TYR A 105 -13.17 20.31 13.84
CA TYR A 105 -11.74 20.17 14.04
C TYR A 105 -11.00 20.52 12.75
N PRO A 106 -10.83 21.83 12.45
CA PRO A 106 -10.03 22.25 11.30
C PRO A 106 -8.59 21.78 11.47
N ILE A 107 -7.89 21.67 10.33
CA ILE A 107 -6.52 21.17 10.17
C ILE A 107 -5.56 21.58 11.31
N ASN A 108 -5.54 22.85 11.69
CA ASN A 108 -4.65 23.36 12.75
C ASN A 108 -4.90 22.69 14.11
N LYS A 109 -6.15 22.36 14.45
CA LYS A 109 -6.48 21.66 15.70
C LYS A 109 -6.16 20.17 15.63
N LEU A 110 -6.24 19.55 14.45
CA LEU A 110 -5.90 18.13 14.27
C LEU A 110 -4.41 17.88 14.53
N LYS A 111 -3.55 18.84 14.18
CA LYS A 111 -2.12 18.78 14.50
C LYS A 111 -1.86 18.71 16.02
N ASP A 112 -2.65 19.41 16.82
CA ASP A 112 -2.49 19.41 18.28
C ASP A 112 -2.94 18.10 18.92
N MET A 113 -3.79 17.30 18.25
CA MET A 113 -4.29 16.02 18.77
C MET A 113 -3.20 14.96 18.93
N ILE A 114 -2.08 15.09 18.21
CA ILE A 114 -0.87 14.25 18.36
C ILE A 114 -0.41 14.24 19.83
N ASN A 115 -0.51 15.38 20.52
CA ASN A 115 0.03 15.53 21.87
C ASN A 115 -1.00 15.24 22.98
N GLY A 116 -2.24 14.91 22.63
CA GLY A 116 -3.29 14.68 23.60
C GLY A 116 -4.67 14.54 22.97
N ILE A 117 -5.04 13.30 22.68
CA ILE A 117 -6.38 12.95 22.19
C ILE A 117 -7.40 13.26 23.29
N LYS A 118 -8.43 14.03 22.94
CA LYS A 118 -9.50 14.39 23.87
C LYS A 118 -10.68 13.42 23.70
N ASN A 119 -11.27 12.95 24.81
CA ASN A 119 -12.46 12.09 24.74
C ASN A 119 -13.61 12.72 23.93
N ALA A 120 -13.78 14.04 24.02
CA ALA A 120 -14.78 14.77 23.23
C ALA A 120 -14.52 14.73 21.71
N PHE A 121 -13.26 14.56 21.29
CA PHE A 121 -12.92 14.37 19.88
C PHE A 121 -13.29 12.95 19.43
N ILE A 122 -12.95 11.93 20.21
CA ILE A 122 -13.31 10.53 19.93
C ILE A 122 -14.83 10.37 19.82
N GLN A 123 -15.58 10.86 20.82
CA GLN A 123 -17.05 10.80 20.82
C GLN A 123 -17.65 11.48 19.57
N TYR A 124 -17.10 12.62 19.17
CA TYR A 124 -17.56 13.32 17.97
C TYR A 124 -17.29 12.50 16.69
N CYS A 125 -16.12 11.89 16.59
CA CYS A 125 -15.81 11.01 15.47
C CYS A 125 -16.73 9.77 15.44
N ASP A 126 -17.04 9.18 16.60
CA ASP A 126 -17.98 8.05 16.69
C ASP A 126 -19.38 8.45 16.21
N GLU A 127 -19.88 9.63 16.61
CA GLU A 127 -21.17 10.16 16.15
C GLU A 127 -21.20 10.36 14.62
N ILE A 128 -20.11 10.85 14.02
CA ILE A 128 -19.98 10.94 12.57
C ILE A 128 -20.02 9.55 11.93
N CYS A 129 -19.21 8.60 12.42
CA CYS A 129 -19.13 7.26 11.87
C CYS A 129 -20.49 6.56 11.87
N ILE A 130 -21.21 6.60 13.00
CA ILE A 130 -22.57 6.05 13.12
C ILE A 130 -23.51 6.70 12.11
N SER A 131 -23.50 8.03 12.00
CA SER A 131 -24.35 8.74 11.05
C SER A 131 -24.05 8.39 9.59
N LEU A 132 -22.77 8.25 9.23
CA LEU A 132 -22.36 7.86 7.88
C LEU A 132 -22.71 6.41 7.58
N GLU A 133 -22.49 5.49 8.53
CA GLU A 133 -22.90 4.10 8.39
C GLU A 133 -24.40 3.99 8.14
N GLU A 134 -25.23 4.63 8.96
CA GLU A 134 -26.69 4.64 8.80
C GLU A 134 -27.11 5.22 7.44
N LYS A 135 -26.48 6.31 7.00
CA LYS A 135 -26.78 6.97 5.72
C LYS A 135 -26.44 6.11 4.49
N TYR A 136 -25.40 5.28 4.59
CA TYR A 136 -24.86 4.55 3.44
C TYR A 136 -25.11 3.03 3.47
N LYS A 137 -25.61 2.49 4.59
CA LYS A 137 -25.81 1.05 4.84
C LYS A 137 -26.49 0.32 3.67
N ASP A 138 -27.61 0.83 3.18
CA ASP A 138 -28.40 0.17 2.13
C ASP A 138 -27.84 0.41 0.73
N ARG A 139 -27.00 1.43 0.55
CA ARG A 139 -26.49 1.85 -0.76
C ARG A 139 -25.25 1.07 -1.19
N ILE A 140 -24.42 0.64 -0.22
CA ILE A 140 -23.16 -0.05 -0.53
C ILE A 140 -23.41 -1.43 -1.14
N SER A 141 -24.41 -2.16 -0.64
CA SER A 141 -24.80 -3.47 -1.19
C SER A 141 -25.34 -3.39 -2.63
N ASP A 142 -25.89 -2.24 -3.00
CA ASP A 142 -26.53 -2.01 -4.29
C ASP A 142 -25.59 -1.37 -5.33
N GLU A 143 -24.34 -1.08 -4.93
CA GLU A 143 -23.37 -0.48 -5.84
C GLU A 143 -22.99 -1.46 -6.95
N LYS A 144 -23.20 -1.05 -8.20
CA LYS A 144 -22.69 -1.80 -9.35
C LYS A 144 -21.18 -1.67 -9.41
N ASP A 145 -20.53 -2.76 -9.80
CA ASP A 145 -19.09 -2.75 -10.07
C ASP A 145 -18.75 -1.67 -11.11
N PHE A 146 -17.94 -0.72 -10.67
CA PHE A 146 -17.35 0.30 -11.52
C PHE A 146 -15.85 0.05 -11.58
N HIS A 147 -15.33 -0.07 -12.81
CA HIS A 147 -13.90 -0.18 -13.03
C HIS A 147 -13.29 1.21 -13.17
N GLU A 148 -12.24 1.46 -12.39
CA GLU A 148 -11.40 2.65 -12.55
C GLU A 148 -10.74 2.63 -13.93
N LYS A 149 -10.57 3.82 -14.51
CA LYS A 149 -9.86 3.97 -15.80
C LYS A 149 -8.39 4.20 -15.53
N PHE A 150 -7.56 3.44 -16.21
CA PHE A 150 -6.10 3.52 -16.11
C PHE A 150 -5.48 3.74 -17.48
N GLU A 151 -4.29 4.31 -17.49
CA GLU A 151 -3.49 4.39 -18.70
C GLU A 151 -3.10 3.02 -19.22
N ASP A 152 -2.96 2.90 -20.54
CA ASP A 152 -2.61 1.63 -21.18
C ASP A 152 -1.12 1.29 -21.11
N GLN A 153 -0.26 2.29 -20.90
CA GLN A 153 1.18 2.09 -20.85
C GLN A 153 1.57 1.58 -19.46
N SER A 154 2.09 0.35 -19.39
CA SER A 154 2.59 -0.24 -18.15
C SER A 154 4.12 -0.29 -18.16
N ALA A 155 4.74 0.01 -17.02
CA ALA A 155 6.18 -0.10 -16.84
C ALA A 155 6.49 -0.89 -15.56
N LEU A 156 7.46 -1.79 -15.63
CA LEU A 156 8.05 -2.44 -14.47
C LEU A 156 9.06 -1.49 -13.83
N LEU A 157 8.89 -1.21 -12.53
CA LEU A 157 9.78 -0.34 -11.79
C LEU A 157 10.73 -1.12 -10.89
N TYR A 158 10.22 -2.13 -10.19
CA TYR A 158 10.98 -2.96 -9.27
C TYR A 158 10.36 -4.36 -9.16
N ILE A 159 11.21 -5.36 -8.91
CA ILE A 159 10.80 -6.70 -8.51
C ILE A 159 11.62 -7.17 -7.31
N GLY A 160 10.96 -7.86 -6.38
CA GLY A 160 11.56 -8.36 -5.16
C GLY A 160 11.10 -9.77 -4.81
N LEU A 161 11.94 -10.50 -4.12
CA LEU A 161 11.60 -11.77 -3.49
C LEU A 161 12.03 -11.69 -2.03
N SER A 162 11.11 -11.94 -1.11
CA SER A 162 11.39 -12.01 0.32
C SER A 162 10.81 -13.29 0.94
N ASN A 163 11.27 -13.62 2.14
CA ASN A 163 10.73 -14.69 2.98
C ASN A 163 10.75 -14.24 4.44
N GLN A 164 9.63 -14.34 5.15
CA GLN A 164 9.53 -14.00 6.59
C GLN A 164 10.12 -12.63 6.95
N GLY A 165 9.91 -11.62 6.11
CA GLY A 165 10.45 -10.27 6.33
C GLY A 165 11.91 -10.09 5.93
N LEU A 166 12.56 -11.10 5.35
CA LEU A 166 13.94 -11.04 4.87
C LEU A 166 13.98 -10.91 3.34
N PRO A 167 14.54 -9.82 2.80
CA PRO A 167 14.91 -9.68 1.40
C PRO A 167 15.85 -10.80 0.92
N ILE A 168 15.57 -11.38 -0.25
CA ILE A 168 16.41 -12.40 -0.91
C ILE A 168 16.93 -11.89 -2.25
N ILE A 169 16.02 -11.41 -3.10
CA ILE A 169 16.35 -10.81 -4.40
C ILE A 169 15.66 -9.45 -4.47
N SER A 170 16.34 -8.46 -5.01
CA SER A 170 15.77 -7.19 -5.41
C SER A 170 16.37 -6.77 -6.75
N LYS A 171 15.56 -6.10 -7.57
CA LYS A 171 16.01 -5.49 -8.82
C LYS A 171 15.15 -4.29 -9.16
N LEU A 172 15.81 -3.17 -9.42
CA LEU A 172 15.24 -1.92 -9.91
C LEU A 172 15.41 -1.83 -11.44
N PHE A 173 14.34 -1.39 -12.10
CA PHE A 173 14.27 -1.12 -13.53
C PHE A 173 13.97 0.37 -13.79
N GLY A 174 13.10 0.96 -12.97
CA GLY A 174 12.73 2.37 -13.06
C GLY A 174 13.76 3.28 -12.39
N LEU A 175 14.79 3.70 -13.12
CA LEU A 175 15.79 4.65 -12.60
C LEU A 175 15.20 6.03 -12.27
N ASN A 176 14.04 6.36 -12.83
CA ASN A 176 13.26 7.55 -12.47
C ASN A 176 12.78 7.57 -11.01
N LEU A 177 12.80 6.42 -10.32
CA LEU A 177 12.58 6.34 -8.87
C LEU A 177 13.75 6.89 -8.06
N ILE A 178 14.94 6.91 -8.64
CA ILE A 178 16.14 7.46 -8.02
C ILE A 178 16.20 8.92 -8.45
N GLU A 179 16.24 9.83 -7.49
CA GLU A 179 16.19 11.27 -7.77
C GLU A 179 17.11 11.68 -8.93
N PRO A 180 16.55 12.30 -9.99
CA PRO A 180 17.30 12.68 -11.19
C PRO A 180 18.19 13.90 -10.98
N ASP A 181 18.07 14.59 -9.85
CA ASP A 181 18.59 15.94 -9.64
C ASP A 181 20.12 16.01 -9.42
N VAL A 182 20.84 14.90 -9.54
CA VAL A 182 22.31 14.85 -9.47
C VAL A 182 22.84 13.95 -10.57
N ILE A 183 23.66 14.51 -11.47
CA ILE A 183 24.46 13.73 -12.41
C ILE A 183 25.51 12.97 -11.59
N LEU A 184 25.32 11.67 -11.49
CA LEU A 184 26.25 10.77 -10.80
C LEU A 184 27.16 10.10 -11.82
N ASP A 185 28.41 9.85 -11.44
CA ASP A 185 29.24 8.88 -12.15
C ASP A 185 28.64 7.47 -12.04
N GLU A 186 29.08 6.55 -12.89
CA GLU A 186 28.53 5.19 -12.99
C GLU A 186 28.64 4.41 -11.66
N GLU A 187 29.75 4.56 -10.94
CA GLU A 187 29.98 3.85 -9.68
C GLU A 187 29.07 4.40 -8.58
N SER A 188 28.94 5.72 -8.48
CA SER A 188 28.04 6.41 -7.57
C SER A 188 26.57 6.08 -7.85
N LEU A 189 26.18 6.03 -9.13
CA LEU A 189 24.82 5.63 -9.53
C LEU A 189 24.55 4.17 -9.13
N LYS A 190 25.49 3.25 -9.38
CA LYS A 190 25.37 1.85 -8.98
C LYS A 190 25.19 1.71 -7.47
N ARG A 191 26.01 2.39 -6.66
CA ARG A 191 25.85 2.38 -5.20
C ARG A 191 24.51 2.93 -4.74
N LYS A 192 24.01 3.98 -5.41
CA LYS A 192 22.69 4.56 -5.12
C LYS A 192 21.56 3.60 -5.48
N ILE A 193 21.66 2.89 -6.61
CA ILE A 193 20.73 1.83 -7.00
C ILE A 193 20.72 0.71 -5.94
N GLU A 194 21.89 0.20 -5.56
CA GLU A 194 22.00 -0.89 -4.57
C GLU A 194 21.42 -0.48 -3.20
N PHE A 195 21.71 0.75 -2.76
CA PHE A 195 21.14 1.29 -1.52
C PHE A 195 19.61 1.41 -1.60
N PHE A 196 19.10 1.92 -2.72
CA PHE A 196 17.68 2.10 -2.94
C PHE A 196 16.93 0.76 -3.04
N GLU A 197 17.48 -0.20 -3.79
CA GLU A 197 16.98 -1.58 -3.89
C GLU A 197 16.91 -2.25 -2.51
N SER A 198 17.98 -2.13 -1.71
CA SER A 198 18.01 -2.67 -0.35
C SER A 198 16.97 -2.01 0.56
N THR A 199 16.78 -0.69 0.41
CA THR A 199 15.83 0.08 1.23
C THR A 199 14.39 -0.30 0.90
N ILE A 200 14.02 -0.31 -0.38
CA ILE A 200 12.67 -0.70 -0.82
C ILE A 200 12.38 -2.14 -0.41
N SER A 201 13.30 -3.07 -0.68
CA SER A 201 13.06 -4.48 -0.37
C SER A 201 12.87 -4.71 1.13
N GLY A 202 13.69 -4.07 1.98
CA GLY A 202 13.52 -4.14 3.43
C GLY A 202 12.17 -3.57 3.90
N GLN A 203 11.75 -2.43 3.35
CA GLN A 203 10.46 -1.81 3.71
C GLN A 203 9.26 -2.63 3.25
N LEU A 204 9.28 -3.18 2.02
CA LEU A 204 8.21 -4.04 1.49
C LEU A 204 8.06 -5.32 2.31
N ALA A 205 9.18 -5.99 2.62
CA ALA A 205 9.18 -7.18 3.45
C ALA A 205 8.64 -6.88 4.86
N THR A 206 8.98 -5.71 5.41
CA THR A 206 8.46 -5.23 6.71
C THR A 206 6.95 -4.96 6.67
N ILE A 207 6.46 -4.27 5.62
CA ILE A 207 5.03 -4.00 5.42
C ILE A 207 4.25 -5.32 5.42
N HIS A 208 4.67 -6.27 4.59
CA HIS A 208 4.00 -7.56 4.49
C HIS A 208 4.03 -8.33 5.82
N MET A 209 5.19 -8.41 6.48
CA MET A 209 5.32 -9.17 7.72
C MET A 209 4.54 -8.54 8.88
N ASN A 210 4.53 -7.21 9.01
CA ASN A 210 3.75 -6.53 10.03
C ASN A 210 2.24 -6.74 9.82
N ALA A 211 1.77 -6.64 8.57
CA ALA A 211 0.38 -6.93 8.24
C ALA A 211 0.00 -8.38 8.62
N LEU A 212 0.87 -9.33 8.34
CA LEU A 212 0.63 -10.74 8.67
C LEU A 212 0.63 -11.02 10.19
N ILE A 213 1.65 -10.54 10.92
CA ILE A 213 1.81 -10.85 12.35
C ILE A 213 0.82 -10.05 13.20
N ARG A 214 0.72 -8.74 12.95
CA ARG A 214 -0.01 -7.82 13.84
C ARG A 214 -1.49 -7.77 13.52
N ALA A 215 -1.84 -7.78 12.23
CA ALA A 215 -3.22 -7.62 11.77
C ALA A 215 -3.85 -8.92 11.24
N GLN A 216 -3.08 -10.00 11.07
CA GLN A 216 -3.54 -11.27 10.50
C GLN A 216 -4.17 -11.11 9.10
N ILE A 217 -3.62 -10.18 8.32
CA ILE A 217 -4.04 -9.92 6.93
C ILE A 217 -2.87 -10.14 5.97
N LYS A 218 -3.20 -10.40 4.71
CA LYS A 218 -2.28 -10.34 3.57
C LYS A 218 -2.59 -9.05 2.80
N ILE A 219 -1.56 -8.25 2.53
CA ILE A 219 -1.67 -7.13 1.60
C ILE A 219 -1.50 -7.69 0.20
N ASN A 220 -2.48 -7.49 -0.67
CA ASN A 220 -2.40 -7.93 -2.07
C ASN A 220 -1.83 -6.82 -2.94
N GLU A 221 -2.25 -5.58 -2.69
CA GLU A 221 -1.95 -4.44 -3.56
C GLU A 221 -1.94 -3.14 -2.76
N ILE A 222 -0.99 -2.26 -3.08
CA ILE A 222 -0.96 -0.85 -2.66
C ILE A 222 -1.05 0.00 -3.93
N GLN A 223 -2.05 0.86 -4.00
CA GLN A 223 -2.24 1.81 -5.10
C GLN A 223 -1.81 3.21 -4.71
N ILE A 224 -1.12 3.86 -5.64
CA ILE A 224 -0.44 5.13 -5.44
C ILE A 224 -0.81 6.06 -6.58
N ILE A 225 -1.19 7.30 -6.27
CA ILE A 225 -1.36 8.36 -7.24
C ILE A 225 -0.02 9.08 -7.39
N ILE A 226 0.55 9.04 -8.59
CA ILE A 226 1.77 9.75 -8.98
C ILE A 226 1.43 11.18 -9.40
N ASP A 227 0.41 11.31 -10.24
CA ASP A 227 -0.11 12.59 -10.71
C ASP A 227 -1.64 12.60 -10.53
N PRO A 228 -2.16 13.44 -9.61
CA PRO A 228 -3.60 13.55 -9.37
C PRO A 228 -4.39 14.11 -10.56
N GLU A 229 -3.77 14.96 -11.40
CA GLU A 229 -4.44 15.61 -12.53
C GLU A 229 -4.55 14.65 -13.72
N GLU A 230 -3.45 13.95 -14.01
CA GLU A 230 -3.35 13.01 -15.14
C GLU A 230 -3.80 11.58 -14.80
N LYS A 231 -4.18 11.32 -13.54
CA LYS A 231 -4.57 9.98 -13.06
C LYS A 231 -3.50 8.92 -13.36
N HIS A 232 -2.24 9.30 -13.19
CA HIS A 232 -1.13 8.36 -13.30
C HIS A 232 -1.00 7.58 -12.00
N TYR A 233 -1.06 6.25 -12.11
CA TYR A 233 -1.00 5.36 -10.97
C TYR A 233 0.25 4.48 -10.97
N ALA A 234 0.67 4.17 -9.76
CA ALA A 234 1.66 3.14 -9.44
C ALA A 234 1.02 2.06 -8.56
N PHE A 235 1.51 0.83 -8.69
CA PHE A 235 0.96 -0.33 -7.99
C PHE A 235 2.08 -1.18 -7.43
N ILE A 236 2.00 -1.49 -6.15
CA ILE A 236 2.86 -2.49 -5.52
C ILE A 236 1.99 -3.70 -5.25
N ASN A 237 2.25 -4.79 -5.95
CA ASN A 237 1.53 -6.05 -5.79
C ASN A 237 2.39 -7.06 -5.02
N PHE A 238 1.72 -7.88 -4.22
CA PHE A 238 2.34 -8.96 -3.47
C PHE A 238 1.67 -10.28 -3.85
N THR A 239 2.46 -11.33 -4.04
CA THR A 239 1.91 -12.68 -4.21
C THR A 239 2.80 -13.73 -3.59
N ASN A 240 2.16 -14.73 -2.98
CA ASN A 240 2.87 -15.85 -2.39
C ASN A 240 3.39 -16.82 -3.46
N LEU A 241 4.57 -17.38 -3.20
CA LEU A 241 5.26 -18.40 -3.99
C LEU A 241 5.65 -19.62 -3.13
N GLY A 242 5.88 -20.74 -3.81
CA GLY A 242 6.31 -22.00 -3.20
C GLY A 242 5.15 -22.85 -2.64
N LEU A 243 5.46 -24.09 -2.28
CA LEU A 243 4.48 -25.09 -1.80
C LEU A 243 3.71 -24.69 -0.53
N ASN A 244 4.27 -23.80 0.28
CA ASN A 244 3.69 -23.37 1.56
C ASN A 244 3.51 -21.85 1.66
N ASP A 245 3.43 -21.14 0.53
CA ASP A 245 3.29 -19.68 0.52
C ASP A 245 4.42 -18.94 1.31
N GLN A 246 5.58 -19.57 1.44
CA GLN A 246 6.65 -19.07 2.31
C GLN A 246 7.38 -17.85 1.71
N TYR A 247 7.44 -17.77 0.39
CA TYR A 247 8.07 -16.65 -0.31
C TYR A 247 7.04 -15.64 -0.76
N ILE A 248 7.41 -14.38 -0.77
CA ILE A 248 6.59 -13.28 -1.27
C ILE A 248 7.31 -12.67 -2.46
N LEU A 249 6.65 -12.68 -3.60
CA LEU A 249 7.04 -11.92 -4.78
C LEU A 249 6.40 -10.55 -4.71
N GLU A 250 7.24 -9.53 -4.77
CA GLU A 250 6.89 -8.12 -4.73
C GLU A 250 7.06 -7.55 -6.14
N LEU A 251 6.05 -6.85 -6.66
CA LEU A 251 6.09 -6.27 -8.00
C LEU A 251 5.63 -4.82 -7.95
N PHE A 252 6.52 -3.90 -8.27
CA PHE A 252 6.21 -2.48 -8.38
C PHE A 252 6.10 -2.06 -9.84
N THR A 253 4.93 -1.61 -10.27
CA THR A 253 4.65 -1.17 -11.64
C THR A 253 4.00 0.22 -11.69
N MET A 254 4.00 0.83 -12.87
CA MET A 254 3.16 1.97 -13.23
C MET A 254 2.17 1.59 -14.33
N GLY A 255 1.07 2.34 -14.44
CA GLY A 255 0.15 2.27 -15.59
C GLY A 255 -1.15 1.54 -15.32
N ASN A 256 -1.34 0.38 -15.96
CA ASN A 256 -2.55 -0.42 -15.83
C ASN A 256 -2.41 -1.53 -14.76
N PRO A 257 -3.28 -1.60 -13.73
CA PRO A 257 -3.23 -2.63 -12.70
C PRO A 257 -3.64 -4.01 -13.22
N TYR A 258 -4.54 -4.10 -14.20
CA TYR A 258 -4.96 -5.38 -14.78
C TYR A 258 -3.80 -6.05 -15.52
N LYS A 259 -3.08 -5.29 -16.36
CA LYS A 259 -1.86 -5.79 -17.04
C LYS A 259 -0.77 -6.18 -16.04
N SER A 260 -0.63 -5.40 -14.96
CA SER A 260 0.31 -5.69 -13.88
C SER A 260 -0.02 -7.01 -13.18
N LYS A 261 -1.31 -7.27 -12.91
CA LYS A 261 -1.80 -8.54 -12.33
C LYS A 261 -1.59 -9.72 -13.28
N ASP A 262 -1.86 -9.56 -14.57
CA ASP A 262 -1.62 -10.61 -15.57
C ASP A 262 -0.13 -10.96 -15.63
N PHE A 263 0.75 -9.95 -15.65
CA PHE A 263 2.19 -10.14 -15.61
C PHE A 263 2.64 -10.82 -14.31
N LEU A 264 2.10 -10.40 -13.16
CA LEU A 264 2.40 -11.02 -11.87
C LEU A 264 1.99 -12.50 -11.83
N ASN A 265 0.81 -12.84 -12.34
CA ASN A 265 0.32 -14.21 -12.42
C ASN A 265 1.20 -15.07 -13.33
N MET A 266 1.61 -14.52 -14.49
CA MET A 266 2.57 -15.18 -15.39
C MET A 266 3.91 -15.42 -14.69
N LEU A 267 4.46 -14.42 -13.99
CA LEU A 267 5.71 -14.55 -13.24
C LEU A 267 5.58 -15.59 -12.13
N LYS A 268 4.52 -15.54 -11.33
CA LYS A 268 4.24 -16.52 -10.27
C LYS A 268 4.26 -17.95 -10.81
N ASN A 269 3.51 -18.20 -11.89
CA ASN A 269 3.44 -19.52 -12.51
C ASN A 269 4.81 -19.96 -13.05
N THR A 270 5.52 -19.06 -13.73
CA THR A 270 6.86 -19.35 -14.26
C THR A 270 7.84 -19.68 -13.15
N ILE A 271 7.84 -18.88 -12.07
CA ILE A 271 8.79 -19.05 -10.97
C ILE A 271 8.53 -20.38 -10.24
N ASN A 272 7.26 -20.63 -9.89
CA ASN A 272 6.86 -21.87 -9.22
C ASN A 272 7.14 -23.12 -10.06
N ASN A 273 6.98 -23.06 -11.39
CA ASN A 273 7.19 -24.24 -12.22
C ASN A 273 8.66 -24.49 -12.56
N ARG A 274 9.48 -23.44 -12.64
CA ARG A 274 10.85 -23.54 -13.17
C ARG A 274 11.93 -23.62 -12.10
N PHE A 275 11.76 -22.98 -10.94
CA PHE A 275 12.87 -22.82 -9.99
C PHE A 275 12.63 -23.59 -8.70
N GLU A 276 13.40 -24.66 -8.47
CA GLU A 276 13.26 -25.50 -7.28
C GLU A 276 13.53 -24.75 -5.95
N CYS A 277 14.32 -23.67 -6.00
CA CYS A 277 14.68 -22.88 -4.82
C CYS A 277 13.46 -22.33 -4.04
N VAL A 278 12.33 -22.07 -4.70
CA VAL A 278 11.11 -21.57 -4.04
C VAL A 278 10.29 -22.67 -3.36
N HIS A 279 10.62 -23.94 -3.60
CA HIS A 279 9.98 -25.10 -2.97
C HIS A 279 10.72 -25.61 -1.73
N LYS A 280 11.89 -25.06 -1.45
CA LYS A 280 12.71 -25.38 -0.27
C LYS A 280 12.67 -24.21 0.72
N PRO A 281 12.75 -24.46 2.04
CA PRO A 281 12.88 -23.37 3.02
C PRO A 281 14.13 -22.53 2.75
N PHE A 282 14.05 -21.23 3.00
CA PHE A 282 15.22 -20.36 2.92
C PHE A 282 16.16 -20.66 4.09
N ILE A 283 17.40 -21.04 3.78
CA ILE A 283 18.43 -21.36 4.78
C ILE A 283 19.52 -20.28 4.90
N GLY A 284 19.30 -19.09 4.33
CA GLY A 284 20.27 -18.00 4.33
C GLY A 284 21.33 -18.06 3.20
N GLU A 285 21.26 -19.06 2.33
CA GLU A 285 22.24 -19.22 1.24
C GLU A 285 21.72 -18.68 -0.10
N LEU A 286 22.23 -17.52 -0.53
CA LEU A 286 21.81 -16.86 -1.77
C LEU A 286 22.22 -17.59 -3.06
N LYS A 287 23.22 -18.49 -3.01
CA LYS A 287 23.73 -19.19 -4.20
C LYS A 287 22.65 -20.01 -4.92
N PHE A 288 21.68 -20.55 -4.17
CA PHE A 288 20.56 -21.34 -4.70
C PHE A 288 19.53 -20.51 -5.47
N TYR A 289 19.61 -19.17 -5.37
CA TYR A 289 18.70 -18.24 -6.03
C TYR A 289 19.36 -17.53 -7.22
N SER A 290 20.59 -17.91 -7.58
CA SER A 290 21.36 -17.27 -8.66
C SER A 290 20.65 -17.31 -10.01
N GLU A 291 20.13 -18.47 -10.41
CA GLU A 291 19.37 -18.62 -11.66
C GLU A 291 18.08 -17.80 -11.66
N LEU A 292 17.35 -17.81 -10.53
CA LEU A 292 16.15 -17.00 -10.38
C LEU A 292 16.48 -15.50 -10.45
N LYS A 293 17.54 -15.06 -9.76
CA LYS A 293 18.02 -13.68 -9.81
C LYS A 293 18.38 -13.25 -11.23
N GLN A 294 19.06 -14.13 -11.98
CA GLN A 294 19.41 -13.85 -13.39
C GLN A 294 18.15 -13.75 -14.26
N PHE A 295 17.19 -14.66 -14.07
CA PHE A 295 15.91 -14.60 -14.78
C PHE A 295 15.17 -13.29 -14.50
N LEU A 296 15.00 -12.92 -13.23
CA LEU A 296 14.32 -11.68 -12.86
C LEU A 296 15.06 -10.43 -13.37
N SER A 297 16.40 -10.45 -13.38
CA SER A 297 17.20 -9.31 -13.87
C SER A 297 17.06 -9.06 -15.38
N ASN A 298 16.55 -10.04 -16.13
CA ASN A 298 16.39 -9.97 -17.59
C ASN A 298 14.94 -9.69 -18.02
N LEU A 299 14.04 -9.38 -17.08
CA LEU A 299 12.68 -8.94 -17.39
C LEU A 299 12.75 -7.52 -17.95
N ASN A 300 12.47 -7.35 -19.24
CA ASN A 300 12.35 -6.04 -19.91
C ASN A 300 10.91 -5.83 -20.36
#